data_AF-A0A6S5RIN9-F1
#
_entry.id   AF-A0A6S5RIN9-F1
#
_cell.length_a   1.000
_cell.length_b   1.000
_cell.length_c   1.000
_cell.angle_alpha   90.00
_cell.angle_beta   90.00
_cell.angle_gamma   90.00
#
_symmetry.space_group_name_H-M   'P 1'
#
loop_
_entity.id
_entity.type
_entity.pdbx_description
1 polymer ?
#
loop_
_entity_poly.entity_id
_entity_poly.type
_entity_poly.pdbx_seq_one_letter_code
_entity_poly.pdbx_strand_id
1 'polypeptide(L)'
;MKAINSRVIFLSISLSPIFSYAEKMPEITCSPNGDCTFSAEHHFCPPNLLSNIRLDLDSNTYLIMCECNCTSQDNYGWIARRSSTQLYIQEVLASKIMRRSNIIAFNNQIPDLFGPTPLCETLDAATDLVILDKIPSPGLNPSPPYCYRASRLNAELVNCHSASCNEVRKKLDTLDTDSEQVILQAFLDQTKTLAATPGGLKDFPRSEFIRARIEQKSLKANRQILNDIAYYWQQAGYHREAIWLLEKILETEPSRTVAHLNLADSLWSEGNSTKAKEHYLIYIQSMRARKKDSLIPARAFNRSQDTLKSIP
;
A
#
# COMPACT_ATOMS: atom_id res chain seq x y z
N MET A 1 36.17 12.61 65.39
CA MET A 1 37.15 12.24 64.34
C MET A 1 36.54 11.14 63.49
N LYS A 2 36.53 11.33 62.17
CA LYS A 2 35.92 10.46 61.15
C LYS A 2 36.80 9.22 60.90
N ALA A 3 36.17 8.09 60.62
CA ALA A 3 36.63 7.15 59.59
C ALA A 3 35.42 6.34 59.10
N ILE A 4 34.82 6.81 58.01
CA ILE A 4 33.84 6.09 57.18
C ILE A 4 34.67 5.30 56.18
N ASN A 5 34.54 3.97 56.15
CA ASN A 5 35.17 3.14 55.12
C ASN A 5 34.08 2.67 54.15
N SER A 6 33.86 3.45 53.09
CA SER A 6 32.91 3.15 52.03
C SER A 6 33.48 2.07 51.10
N ARG A 7 32.81 0.92 51.04
CA ARG A 7 33.00 -0.07 49.97
C ARG A 7 32.40 0.49 48.67
N VAL A 8 33.26 0.82 47.72
CA VAL A 8 32.85 1.15 46.34
C VAL A 8 32.57 -0.16 45.60
N ILE A 9 31.30 -0.40 45.28
CA ILE A 9 30.88 -1.47 44.37
C ILE A 9 30.98 -0.90 42.96
N PHE A 10 31.96 -1.36 42.17
CA PHE A 10 32.01 -1.09 40.74
C PHE A 10 30.94 -1.90 40.03
N LEU A 11 29.83 -1.26 39.66
CA LEU A 11 28.87 -1.82 38.71
C LEU A 11 29.46 -1.65 37.30
N SER A 12 29.99 -2.73 36.73
CA SER A 12 30.36 -2.79 35.32
C SER A 12 29.08 -2.81 34.48
N ILE A 13 28.69 -1.65 33.93
CA ILE A 13 27.64 -1.55 32.92
C ILE A 13 28.22 -2.06 31.60
N SER A 14 27.92 -3.30 31.25
CA SER A 14 28.16 -3.82 29.91
C SER A 14 27.18 -3.15 28.95
N LEU A 15 27.64 -2.10 28.28
CA LEU A 15 27.00 -1.59 27.06
C LEU A 15 27.06 -2.70 26.01
N SER A 16 25.93 -3.39 25.83
CA SER A 16 25.76 -4.31 24.71
C SER A 16 25.76 -3.47 23.43
N PRO A 17 26.50 -3.83 22.38
CA PRO A 17 26.41 -3.12 21.12
C PRO A 17 25.00 -3.31 20.57
N ILE A 18 24.30 -2.20 20.35
CA ILE A 18 23.09 -2.19 19.55
C ILE A 18 23.54 -2.61 18.15
N PHE A 19 23.27 -3.87 17.79
CA PHE A 19 23.39 -4.33 16.42
C PHE A 19 22.42 -3.49 15.58
N SER A 20 22.93 -2.46 14.93
CA SER A 20 22.26 -1.85 13.78
C SER A 20 22.43 -2.83 12.62
N TYR A 21 21.53 -3.82 12.54
CA TYR A 21 21.20 -4.41 11.26
C TYR A 21 20.41 -3.34 10.50
N ALA A 22 21.12 -2.46 9.79
CA ALA A 22 20.53 -1.82 8.64
C ALA A 22 20.38 -2.91 7.57
N GLU A 23 19.31 -3.69 7.67
CA GLU A 23 18.84 -4.46 6.51
C GLU A 23 18.66 -3.43 5.38
N LYS A 24 19.43 -3.58 4.32
CA LYS A 24 19.36 -2.72 3.14
C LYS A 24 17.97 -2.95 2.55
N MET A 25 17.01 -2.11 2.94
CA MET A 25 15.64 -2.16 2.43
C MET A 25 15.71 -2.09 0.89
N PRO A 26 14.86 -2.84 0.17
CA PRO A 26 14.75 -2.70 -1.27
C PRO A 26 14.49 -1.23 -1.62
N GLU A 27 15.24 -0.67 -2.57
CA GLU A 27 15.02 0.70 -3.05
C GLU A 27 13.69 0.74 -3.83
N ILE A 28 12.61 1.02 -3.12
CA ILE A 28 11.27 1.27 -3.64
C ILE A 28 10.98 2.76 -3.58
N THR A 29 10.47 3.32 -4.67
CA THR A 29 9.99 4.71 -4.73
C THR A 29 8.53 4.70 -5.15
N CYS A 30 7.66 5.33 -4.35
CA CYS A 30 6.24 5.44 -4.65
C CYS A 30 5.86 6.89 -4.97
N SER A 31 5.14 7.07 -6.06
CA SER A 31 4.55 8.36 -6.43
C SER A 31 3.30 8.66 -5.57
N PRO A 32 2.91 9.94 -5.44
CA PRO A 32 1.68 10.33 -4.76
C PRO A 32 0.38 9.81 -5.40
N ASN A 33 0.43 9.19 -6.58
CA ASN A 33 -0.72 8.60 -7.26
C ASN A 33 -0.79 7.08 -7.06
N GLY A 34 0.03 6.52 -6.17
CA GLY A 34 0.02 5.09 -5.88
C GLY A 34 0.70 4.20 -6.92
N ASP A 35 1.61 4.77 -7.73
CA ASP A 35 2.53 3.98 -8.55
C ASP A 35 3.88 3.85 -7.83
N CYS A 36 4.25 2.62 -7.46
CA CYS A 36 5.54 2.30 -6.88
C CYS A 36 6.46 1.65 -7.92
N THR A 37 7.74 2.00 -7.91
CA THR A 37 8.80 1.43 -8.75
C THR A 37 9.87 0.83 -7.85
N PHE A 38 10.38 -0.35 -8.19
CA PHE A 38 11.44 -1.03 -7.45
C PHE A 38 12.76 -1.00 -8.23
N SER A 39 13.88 -0.97 -7.51
CA SER A 39 15.20 -1.07 -8.12
C SER A 39 15.46 -2.44 -8.73
N ALA A 40 16.30 -2.46 -9.77
CA ALA A 40 16.61 -3.62 -10.59
C ALA A 40 17.47 -4.70 -9.91
N GLU A 41 17.78 -4.57 -8.61
CA GLU A 41 18.52 -5.60 -7.85
C GLU A 41 17.71 -6.92 -7.74
N HIS A 42 16.39 -6.87 -7.98
CA HIS A 42 15.53 -8.04 -7.97
C HIS A 42 15.54 -8.72 -9.36
N HIS A 43 16.35 -9.76 -9.51
CA HIS A 43 16.53 -10.48 -10.77
C HIS A 43 15.30 -11.33 -11.14
N PHE A 44 14.25 -10.73 -11.71
CA PHE A 44 13.10 -11.46 -12.26
C PHE A 44 13.35 -11.92 -13.70
N CYS A 45 14.19 -11.21 -14.42
CA CYS A 45 14.49 -11.44 -15.83
C CYS A 45 15.83 -12.18 -16.02
N PRO A 46 16.04 -12.81 -17.19
CA PRO A 46 17.34 -13.31 -17.60
C PRO A 46 18.43 -12.22 -17.56
N PRO A 47 19.71 -12.58 -17.38
CA PRO A 47 20.80 -11.63 -17.15
C PRO A 47 21.01 -10.57 -18.26
N ASN A 48 20.52 -10.83 -19.47
CA ASN A 48 20.66 -9.93 -20.62
C ASN A 48 19.52 -8.92 -20.77
N LEU A 49 18.53 -8.93 -19.87
CA LEU A 49 17.37 -8.05 -19.93
C LEU A 49 17.26 -7.23 -18.65
N LEU A 50 16.74 -6.00 -18.79
CA LEU A 50 16.51 -5.13 -17.65
C LEU A 50 15.14 -5.46 -17.02
N SER A 51 15.12 -5.68 -15.71
CA SER A 51 13.88 -5.84 -14.95
C SER A 51 13.31 -4.48 -14.56
N ASN A 52 12.11 -4.17 -15.04
CA ASN A 52 11.31 -3.03 -14.63
C ASN A 52 10.12 -3.55 -13.81
N ILE A 53 10.10 -3.22 -12.51
CA ILE A 53 9.08 -3.72 -11.58
C ILE A 53 8.31 -2.53 -11.04
N ARG A 54 6.99 -2.59 -11.17
CA ARG A 54 6.06 -1.59 -10.66
C ARG A 54 4.96 -2.24 -9.83
N LEU A 55 4.49 -1.55 -8.81
CA LEU A 55 3.27 -1.89 -8.08
C LEU A 55 2.26 -0.76 -8.25
N ASP A 56 1.10 -1.12 -8.77
CA ASP A 56 -0.10 -0.29 -8.87
C ASP A 56 -0.95 -0.48 -7.61
N LEU A 57 -1.01 0.53 -6.73
CA LEU A 57 -1.73 0.42 -5.47
C LEU A 57 -3.26 0.41 -5.64
N ASP A 58 -3.79 0.98 -6.73
CA ASP A 58 -5.24 1.08 -6.95
C ASP A 58 -5.84 -0.27 -7.37
N SER A 59 -5.08 -1.09 -8.09
CA SER A 59 -5.50 -2.43 -8.50
C SER A 59 -4.77 -3.57 -7.78
N ASN A 60 -3.85 -3.23 -6.86
CA ASN A 60 -2.96 -4.18 -6.19
C ASN A 60 -2.23 -5.11 -7.18
N THR A 61 -1.73 -4.52 -8.27
CA THR A 61 -1.14 -5.25 -9.41
C THR A 61 0.33 -4.92 -9.55
N TYR A 62 1.17 -5.95 -9.49
CA TYR A 62 2.55 -5.91 -9.91
C TYR A 62 2.65 -6.02 -11.43
N LEU A 63 3.46 -5.15 -12.04
CA LEU A 63 3.87 -5.20 -13.43
C LEU A 63 5.37 -5.45 -13.45
N ILE A 64 5.78 -6.60 -13.98
CA ILE A 64 7.17 -7.02 -14.05
C ILE A 64 7.51 -7.16 -15.52
N MET A 65 8.29 -6.25 -16.08
CA MET A 65 8.67 -6.26 -17.49
C MET A 65 10.15 -6.56 -17.63
N CYS A 66 10.47 -7.50 -18.51
CA CYS A 66 11.81 -7.78 -19.01
C CYS A 66 12.01 -6.98 -20.29
N GLU A 67 12.67 -5.83 -20.15
CA GLU A 67 12.87 -4.90 -21.24
C GLU A 67 14.11 -5.28 -22.06
N CYS A 68 13.92 -5.43 -23.37
CA CYS A 68 15.02 -5.57 -24.30
C CYS A 68 15.72 -4.22 -24.48
N ASN A 69 17.02 -4.25 -24.78
CA ASN A 69 17.69 -3.08 -25.35
C ASN A 69 17.47 -3.06 -26.87
N CYS A 70 16.21 -2.97 -27.31
CA CYS A 70 15.82 -3.06 -28.70
C CYS A 70 14.73 -2.05 -29.08
N THR A 71 14.76 -1.58 -30.33
CA THR A 71 13.86 -0.52 -30.81
C THR A 71 12.42 -0.99 -31.04
N SER A 72 12.24 -2.30 -31.29
CA SER A 72 10.94 -2.95 -31.44
C SER A 72 10.17 -3.00 -30.12
N GLN A 73 10.87 -2.96 -28.98
CA GLN A 73 10.27 -3.14 -27.65
C GLN A 73 9.45 -4.43 -27.59
N ASP A 74 10.02 -5.53 -28.07
CA ASP A 74 9.45 -6.87 -27.93
C ASP A 74 9.68 -7.38 -26.50
N ASN A 75 9.15 -6.62 -25.54
CA ASN A 75 9.30 -6.92 -24.13
C ASN A 75 8.31 -8.01 -23.75
N TYR A 76 8.69 -8.79 -22.75
CA TYR A 76 7.82 -9.78 -22.13
C TYR A 76 7.89 -9.64 -20.62
N GLY A 77 6.97 -10.27 -19.91
CA GLY A 77 7.00 -10.21 -18.46
C GLY A 77 5.79 -10.86 -17.82
N TRP A 78 5.45 -10.36 -16.63
CA TRP A 78 4.35 -10.87 -15.83
C TRP A 78 3.51 -9.74 -15.26
N ILE A 79 2.21 -9.99 -15.22
CA ILE A 79 1.23 -9.20 -14.49
C ILE A 79 0.79 -10.06 -13.31
N ALA A 80 0.98 -9.54 -12.10
CA ALA A 80 0.67 -10.27 -10.89
C ALA A 80 -0.26 -9.47 -9.99
N ARG A 81 -1.55 -9.84 -9.93
CA ARG A 81 -2.54 -9.16 -9.09
C ARG A 81 -2.79 -9.93 -7.81
N ARG A 82 -2.63 -9.23 -6.69
CA ARG A 82 -2.85 -9.81 -5.38
C ARG A 82 -4.28 -9.55 -4.91
N SER A 83 -5.00 -10.62 -4.63
CA SER A 83 -6.29 -10.58 -3.93
C SER A 83 -6.09 -10.89 -2.45
N SER A 84 -7.16 -10.85 -1.67
CA SER A 84 -7.10 -11.20 -0.24
C SER A 84 -6.72 -12.67 0.04
N THR A 85 -6.82 -13.57 -0.94
CA THR A 85 -6.60 -15.02 -0.73
C THR A 85 -5.57 -15.65 -1.64
N GLN A 86 -5.26 -15.02 -2.78
CA GLN A 86 -4.30 -15.57 -3.74
C GLN A 86 -3.65 -14.49 -4.61
N LEU A 87 -2.49 -14.84 -5.17
CA LEU A 87 -1.78 -14.07 -6.18
C LEU A 87 -2.01 -14.69 -7.57
N TYR A 88 -2.70 -13.96 -8.43
CA TYR A 88 -2.89 -14.33 -9.83
C TYR A 88 -1.72 -13.83 -10.65
N ILE A 89 -1.07 -14.69 -11.43
CA ILE A 89 0.06 -14.32 -12.29
C ILE A 89 -0.27 -14.72 -13.72
N GLN A 90 -0.07 -13.79 -14.65
CA GLN A 90 -0.20 -14.01 -16.08
C GLN A 90 1.09 -13.58 -16.80
N GLU A 91 1.58 -14.41 -17.72
CA GLU A 91 2.64 -14.03 -18.67
C GLU A 91 2.07 -13.08 -19.73
N VAL A 92 2.85 -12.05 -20.08
CA VAL A 92 2.43 -11.04 -21.06
C VAL A 92 3.56 -10.72 -22.04
N LEU A 93 3.19 -10.56 -23.30
CA LEU A 93 3.99 -9.87 -24.31
C LEU A 93 3.40 -8.48 -24.48
N ALA A 94 4.19 -7.45 -24.27
CA ALA A 94 3.72 -6.06 -24.33
C ALA A 94 4.91 -5.13 -24.49
N SER A 95 4.85 -4.15 -25.39
CA SER A 95 5.89 -3.14 -25.46
C SER A 95 5.91 -2.26 -24.22
N LYS A 96 4.72 -1.83 -23.75
CA LYS A 96 4.54 -1.08 -22.50
C LYS A 96 3.22 -1.47 -21.83
N ILE A 97 3.16 -1.33 -20.50
CA ILE A 97 1.92 -1.39 -19.74
C ILE A 97 1.80 -0.10 -18.94
N MET A 98 0.70 0.61 -19.13
CA MET A 98 0.51 1.95 -18.56
C MET A 98 -0.91 2.14 -18.07
N ARG A 99 -1.06 3.01 -17.06
CA ARG A 99 -2.37 3.51 -16.67
C ARG A 99 -2.96 4.38 -17.78
N ARG A 100 -4.26 4.27 -17.98
CA ARG A 100 -5.04 5.13 -18.87
C ARG A 100 -4.92 6.60 -18.50
N SER A 101 -4.93 6.93 -17.20
CA SER A 101 -4.71 8.31 -16.73
C SER A 101 -3.37 8.87 -17.19
N ASN A 102 -2.31 8.07 -17.16
CA ASN A 102 -0.99 8.48 -17.66
C ASN A 102 -1.00 8.66 -19.19
N ILE A 103 -1.66 7.77 -19.94
CA ILE A 103 -1.81 7.91 -21.40
C ILE A 103 -2.52 9.23 -21.75
N ILE A 104 -3.58 9.56 -21.02
CA ILE A 104 -4.33 10.82 -21.20
C ILE A 104 -3.49 12.02 -20.81
N ALA A 105 -2.73 11.95 -19.71
CA ALA A 105 -1.83 13.03 -19.29
C ALA A 105 -0.73 13.30 -20.32
N PHE A 106 -0.35 12.30 -21.11
CA PHE A 106 0.56 12.45 -22.24
C PHE A 106 -0.12 12.85 -23.55
N ASN A 107 -1.39 13.27 -23.54
CA ASN A 107 -2.16 13.62 -24.74
C ASN A 107 -2.13 12.51 -25.81
N ASN A 108 -2.17 11.24 -25.38
CA ASN A 108 -2.06 10.05 -26.23
C ASN A 108 -0.73 9.96 -27.02
N GLN A 109 0.32 10.65 -26.57
CA GLN A 109 1.68 10.59 -27.12
C GLN A 109 2.59 9.82 -26.15
N ILE A 110 2.72 8.51 -26.38
CA ILE A 110 3.42 7.59 -25.49
C ILE A 110 4.93 7.85 -25.52
N PRO A 111 5.58 8.06 -24.36
CA PRO A 111 7.04 8.23 -24.32
C PRO A 111 7.79 7.01 -24.86
N ASP A 112 8.62 7.22 -25.89
CA ASP A 112 9.49 6.22 -26.52
C ASP A 112 10.93 6.76 -26.62
N LEU A 113 11.89 5.86 -26.87
CA LEU A 113 13.34 6.16 -26.94
C LEU A 113 13.67 7.26 -27.97
N PHE A 114 12.92 7.30 -29.09
CA PHE A 114 13.12 8.27 -30.17
C PHE A 114 12.14 9.45 -30.13
N GLY A 115 11.43 9.61 -29.02
CA GLY A 115 10.44 10.66 -28.82
C GLY A 115 9.01 10.13 -28.74
N PRO A 116 8.03 10.99 -28.47
CA PRO A 116 6.65 10.56 -28.25
C PRO A 116 6.04 9.89 -29.49
N THR A 117 5.35 8.76 -29.27
CA THR A 117 4.75 7.93 -30.32
C THR A 117 3.23 7.87 -30.12
N PRO A 118 2.40 8.12 -31.16
CA PRO A 118 0.95 8.15 -31.00
C PRO A 118 0.34 6.76 -30.80
N LEU A 119 -0.92 6.72 -30.36
CA LEU A 119 -1.75 5.52 -30.46
C LEU A 119 -2.17 5.26 -31.91
N CYS A 120 -2.30 3.99 -32.29
CA CYS A 120 -2.81 3.59 -33.62
C CYS A 120 -4.31 3.82 -33.76
N GLU A 121 -5.02 3.83 -32.64
CA GLU A 121 -6.48 3.92 -32.56
C GLU A 121 -6.89 4.71 -31.32
N THR A 122 -8.16 5.10 -31.26
CA THR A 122 -8.71 5.77 -30.09
C THR A 122 -8.75 4.82 -28.90
N LEU A 123 -8.29 5.28 -27.75
CA LEU A 123 -8.31 4.49 -26.53
C LEU A 123 -9.75 4.18 -26.09
N ASP A 124 -9.98 2.93 -25.76
CA ASP A 124 -11.24 2.48 -25.16
C ASP A 124 -11.48 3.13 -23.78
N ALA A 125 -12.74 3.41 -23.45
CA ALA A 125 -13.11 4.13 -22.24
C ALA A 125 -13.07 3.29 -20.96
N ALA A 126 -13.02 1.95 -21.05
CA ALA A 126 -13.37 1.09 -19.93
C ALA A 126 -12.20 0.50 -19.11
N THR A 127 -10.93 0.69 -19.49
CA THR A 127 -9.79 0.02 -18.82
C THR A 127 -8.80 0.95 -18.18
N ASP A 128 -8.48 0.71 -16.90
CA ASP A 128 -7.48 1.48 -16.16
C ASP A 128 -6.04 1.10 -16.50
N LEU A 129 -5.70 -0.18 -16.58
CA LEU A 129 -4.40 -0.66 -17.09
C LEU A 129 -4.53 -1.07 -18.56
N VAL A 130 -3.63 -0.53 -19.39
CA VAL A 130 -3.63 -0.69 -20.84
C VAL A 130 -2.33 -1.35 -21.28
N ILE A 131 -2.45 -2.43 -22.07
CA ILE A 131 -1.34 -3.07 -22.76
C ILE A 131 -1.11 -2.35 -24.08
N LEU A 132 0.12 -1.97 -24.36
CA LEU A 132 0.51 -1.26 -25.58
C LEU A 132 1.50 -2.11 -26.39
N ASP A 133 1.14 -2.40 -27.64
CA ASP A 133 2.01 -3.05 -28.62
C ASP A 133 2.53 -2.02 -29.62
N LYS A 134 3.85 -1.90 -29.76
CA LYS A 134 4.44 -1.06 -30.81
C LYS A 134 4.34 -1.78 -32.14
N ILE A 135 3.61 -1.20 -33.09
CA ILE A 135 3.40 -1.77 -34.42
C ILE A 135 3.70 -0.72 -35.51
N PRO A 136 4.02 -1.15 -36.75
CA PRO A 136 4.09 -0.23 -37.88
C PRO A 136 2.75 0.52 -38.05
N SER A 137 2.82 1.82 -38.32
CA SER A 137 1.61 2.62 -38.50
C SER A 137 0.80 2.13 -39.71
N PRO A 138 -0.52 1.91 -39.56
CA PRO A 138 -1.36 1.44 -40.66
C PRO A 138 -1.71 2.53 -41.69
N GLY A 139 -1.39 3.80 -41.39
CA GLY A 139 -1.72 4.96 -42.24
C GLY A 139 -0.73 5.21 -43.39
N LEU A 140 -1.21 5.87 -44.45
CA LEU A 140 -0.37 6.43 -45.51
C LEU A 140 0.15 7.82 -45.12
N ASN A 141 1.33 8.17 -45.66
CA ASN A 141 2.10 9.37 -45.34
C ASN A 141 1.29 10.70 -45.28
N PRO A 142 1.63 11.63 -44.36
CA PRO A 142 2.68 11.53 -43.34
C PRO A 142 2.11 11.03 -42.00
N SER A 143 2.30 9.75 -41.70
CA SER A 143 2.12 9.20 -40.35
C SER A 143 3.50 8.84 -39.78
N PRO A 144 3.73 8.94 -38.46
CA PRO A 144 4.91 8.39 -37.83
C PRO A 144 5.11 6.92 -38.24
N PRO A 145 6.35 6.40 -38.33
CA PRO A 145 6.59 5.04 -38.81
C PRO A 145 5.99 3.95 -37.89
N TYR A 146 5.77 4.28 -36.61
CA TYR A 146 5.21 3.38 -35.62
C TYR A 146 4.11 4.09 -34.82
N CYS A 147 3.21 3.28 -34.27
CA CYS A 147 2.21 3.68 -33.30
C CYS A 147 2.02 2.57 -32.25
N TYR A 148 1.35 2.89 -31.14
CA TYR A 148 0.97 1.90 -30.14
C TYR A 148 -0.46 1.45 -30.33
N ARG A 149 -0.67 0.15 -30.53
CA ARG A 149 -1.99 -0.47 -30.49
C ARG A 149 -2.34 -0.76 -29.04
N ALA A 150 -3.51 -0.30 -28.61
CA ALA A 150 -3.95 -0.45 -27.23
C ALA A 150 -4.85 -1.68 -27.10
N SER A 151 -4.54 -2.54 -26.14
CA SER A 151 -5.40 -3.67 -25.78
C SER A 151 -5.72 -3.68 -24.29
N ARG A 152 -6.88 -4.24 -23.98
CA ARG A 152 -7.37 -4.36 -22.61
C ARG A 152 -6.57 -5.44 -21.88
N LEU A 153 -6.17 -5.15 -20.65
CA LEU A 153 -5.80 -6.22 -19.73
C LEU A 153 -7.06 -7.02 -19.40
N ASN A 154 -7.09 -8.32 -19.73
CA ASN A 154 -8.22 -9.18 -19.38
C ASN A 154 -8.49 -9.12 -17.88
N ALA A 155 -9.74 -8.86 -17.50
CA ALA A 155 -10.14 -8.76 -16.10
C ALA A 155 -9.97 -10.09 -15.35
N GLU A 156 -10.16 -11.20 -16.05
CA GLU A 156 -9.85 -12.54 -15.58
C GLU A 156 -8.39 -12.87 -15.88
N LEU A 157 -7.52 -12.62 -14.90
CA LEU A 157 -6.14 -13.08 -14.96
C LEU A 157 -6.13 -14.61 -14.91
N VAL A 158 -5.67 -15.24 -15.99
CA VAL A 158 -5.49 -16.70 -16.04
C VAL A 158 -4.29 -17.03 -15.16
N ASN A 159 -4.52 -17.79 -14.08
CA ASN A 159 -3.44 -18.15 -13.17
C ASN A 159 -2.47 -19.11 -13.86
N CYS A 160 -1.25 -18.63 -14.09
CA CYS A 160 -0.19 -19.39 -14.74
C CYS A 160 0.50 -20.34 -13.75
N HIS A 161 0.77 -21.56 -14.24
CA HIS A 161 1.43 -22.64 -13.50
C HIS A 161 2.79 -23.04 -14.10
N SER A 162 3.33 -22.25 -15.04
CA SER A 162 4.67 -22.48 -15.61
C SER A 162 5.75 -22.42 -14.52
N ALA A 163 6.89 -23.08 -14.76
CA ALA A 163 8.03 -23.00 -13.84
C ALA A 163 8.46 -21.55 -13.60
N SER A 164 8.42 -20.71 -14.65
CA SER A 164 8.74 -19.29 -14.57
C SER A 164 7.75 -18.52 -13.70
N CYS A 165 6.43 -18.72 -13.89
CA CYS A 165 5.41 -18.10 -13.04
C CYS A 165 5.54 -18.50 -11.56
N ASN A 166 5.92 -19.76 -11.29
CA ASN A 166 6.17 -20.22 -9.92
C ASN A 166 7.40 -19.56 -9.29
N GLU A 167 8.44 -19.27 -10.07
CA GLU A 167 9.62 -18.54 -9.62
C GLU A 167 9.29 -17.07 -9.32
N VAL A 168 8.56 -16.41 -10.22
CA VAL A 168 8.07 -15.03 -10.03
C VAL A 168 7.23 -14.92 -8.77
N ARG A 169 6.33 -15.89 -8.52
CA ARG A 169 5.52 -15.94 -7.29
C ARG A 169 6.37 -15.88 -6.03
N LYS A 170 7.38 -16.75 -5.93
CA LYS A 170 8.29 -16.80 -4.78
C LYS A 170 9.05 -15.48 -4.59
N LYS A 171 9.59 -14.93 -5.67
CA LYS A 171 10.33 -13.65 -5.64
C LYS A 171 9.43 -12.48 -5.24
N LEU A 172 8.18 -12.45 -5.70
CA LEU A 172 7.20 -11.44 -5.31
C LEU A 172 6.80 -11.55 -3.83
N ASP A 173 6.63 -12.76 -3.30
CA ASP A 173 6.31 -12.93 -1.88
C ASP A 173 7.47 -12.43 -0.98
N THR A 174 8.73 -12.68 -1.36
CA THR A 174 9.90 -12.07 -0.70
C THR A 174 9.90 -10.55 -0.85
N LEU A 175 9.72 -10.02 -2.06
CA LEU A 175 9.69 -8.58 -2.32
C LEU A 175 8.61 -7.85 -1.52
N ASP A 176 7.40 -8.41 -1.46
CA ASP A 176 6.27 -7.87 -0.68
C ASP A 176 6.63 -7.83 0.80
N THR A 177 7.25 -8.90 1.32
CA THR A 177 7.66 -8.99 2.73
C THR A 177 8.72 -7.94 3.07
N ASP A 178 9.74 -7.81 2.23
CA ASP A 178 10.89 -6.92 2.45
C ASP A 178 10.50 -5.44 2.27
N SER A 179 9.49 -5.16 1.42
CA SER A 179 9.04 -3.79 1.11
C SER A 179 7.78 -3.38 1.88
N GLU A 180 7.25 -4.23 2.76
CA GLU A 180 5.90 -4.12 3.31
C GLU A 180 5.64 -2.76 3.95
N GLN A 181 6.53 -2.31 4.83
CA GLN A 181 6.35 -1.06 5.56
C GLN A 181 6.25 0.13 4.60
N VAL A 182 7.06 0.16 3.54
CA VAL A 182 7.06 1.25 2.55
C VAL A 182 5.80 1.20 1.69
N ILE A 183 5.37 0.00 1.29
CA ILE A 183 4.12 -0.21 0.54
C ILE A 183 2.91 0.26 1.38
N LEU A 184 2.85 -0.11 2.66
CA LEU A 184 1.78 0.31 3.57
C LEU A 184 1.80 1.82 3.81
N GLN A 185 2.97 2.44 3.90
CA GLN A 185 3.09 3.89 4.03
C GLN A 185 2.57 4.60 2.77
N ALA A 186 2.96 4.14 1.58
CA ALA A 186 2.45 4.70 0.32
C ALA A 186 0.93 4.52 0.19
N PHE A 187 0.42 3.36 0.62
CA PHE A 187 -1.02 3.10 0.66
C PHE A 187 -1.76 4.03 1.63
N LEU A 188 -1.19 4.31 2.80
CA LEU A 188 -1.72 5.30 3.74
C LEU A 188 -1.74 6.71 3.13
N ASP A 189 -0.67 7.13 2.47
CA ASP A 189 -0.57 8.46 1.87
C ASP A 189 -1.62 8.64 0.75
N GLN A 190 -1.81 7.61 -0.08
CA GLN A 190 -2.88 7.58 -1.09
C GLN A 190 -4.26 7.58 -0.44
N THR A 191 -4.48 6.75 0.60
CA THR A 191 -5.75 6.70 1.34
C THR A 191 -6.12 8.08 1.90
N LYS A 192 -5.15 8.78 2.51
CA LYS A 192 -5.33 10.12 3.05
C LYS A 192 -5.72 11.11 1.97
N THR A 193 -5.04 11.07 0.83
CA THR A 193 -5.30 11.97 -0.31
C THR A 193 -6.71 11.76 -0.86
N LEU A 194 -7.09 10.50 -1.10
CA LEU A 194 -8.41 10.15 -1.63
C LEU A 194 -9.54 10.42 -0.63
N ALA A 195 -9.30 10.21 0.67
CA ALA A 195 -10.27 10.48 1.73
C ALA A 195 -10.64 11.97 1.87
N ALA A 196 -9.79 12.88 1.37
CA ALA A 196 -10.07 14.32 1.40
C ALA A 196 -11.21 14.75 0.45
N THR A 197 -11.59 13.88 -0.51
CA THR A 197 -12.65 14.17 -1.48
C THR A 197 -13.85 13.24 -1.24
N PRO A 198 -15.10 13.73 -1.22
CA PRO A 198 -16.28 12.89 -1.11
C PRO A 198 -16.30 11.79 -2.18
N GLY A 199 -16.38 10.53 -1.75
CA GLY A 199 -16.36 9.37 -2.64
C GLY A 199 -15.00 9.05 -3.27
N GLY A 200 -13.93 9.77 -2.94
CA GLY A 200 -12.60 9.56 -3.53
C GLY A 200 -12.02 8.18 -3.27
N LEU A 201 -12.43 7.54 -2.18
CA LEU A 201 -12.03 6.16 -1.89
C LEU A 201 -12.87 5.11 -2.61
N LYS A 202 -14.00 5.44 -3.27
CA LYS A 202 -15.00 4.46 -3.76
C LYS A 202 -14.39 3.24 -4.45
N ASP A 203 -13.51 3.49 -5.42
CA ASP A 203 -12.89 2.47 -6.26
C ASP A 203 -11.48 2.06 -5.77
N PHE A 204 -11.01 2.63 -4.64
CA PHE A 204 -9.75 2.26 -4.00
C PHE A 204 -9.91 0.95 -3.20
N PRO A 205 -8.95 0.00 -3.21
CA PRO A 205 -9.18 -1.37 -2.75
C PRO A 205 -9.37 -1.52 -1.23
N ARG A 206 -8.98 -0.51 -0.43
CA ARG A 206 -9.18 -0.44 1.03
C ARG A 206 -8.86 -1.77 1.75
N SER A 207 -9.89 -2.48 2.25
CA SER A 207 -9.70 -3.70 3.03
C SER A 207 -9.17 -4.88 2.21
N GLU A 208 -9.41 -4.93 0.90
CA GLU A 208 -8.86 -5.98 0.03
C GLU A 208 -7.34 -5.91 0.01
N PHE A 209 -6.79 -4.70 -0.18
CA PHE A 209 -5.35 -4.46 -0.19
C PHE A 209 -4.68 -4.84 1.13
N ILE A 210 -5.30 -4.47 2.26
CA ILE A 210 -4.77 -4.77 3.59
C ILE A 210 -4.86 -6.26 3.89
N ARG A 211 -5.99 -6.92 3.60
CA ARG A 211 -6.14 -8.37 3.79
C ARG A 211 -5.09 -9.18 3.04
N ALA A 212 -4.69 -8.71 1.87
CA ALA A 212 -3.65 -9.35 1.06
C ALA A 212 -2.23 -9.32 1.68
N ARG A 213 -2.01 -8.50 2.73
CA ARG A 213 -0.67 -8.26 3.32
C ARG A 213 -0.59 -8.48 4.82
N ILE A 214 -1.73 -8.51 5.54
CA ILE A 214 -1.67 -8.64 7.00
C ILE A 214 -1.49 -10.08 7.45
N GLU A 215 -0.28 -10.39 7.89
CA GLU A 215 -0.03 -11.47 8.85
C GLU A 215 0.09 -10.87 10.27
N GLN A 216 -0.07 -11.67 11.33
CA GLN A 216 -0.01 -11.16 12.71
C GLN A 216 1.29 -10.37 12.99
N LYS A 217 2.42 -10.82 12.42
CA LYS A 217 3.73 -10.13 12.53
C LYS A 217 3.69 -8.74 11.88
N SER A 218 3.19 -8.66 10.64
CA SER A 218 2.97 -7.41 9.90
C SER A 218 2.07 -6.46 10.67
N LEU A 219 0.97 -6.96 11.21
CA LEU A 219 0.01 -6.16 11.96
C LEU A 219 0.66 -5.50 13.19
N LYS A 220 1.48 -6.25 13.95
CA LYS A 220 2.22 -5.69 15.09
C LYS A 220 3.32 -4.71 14.66
N ALA A 221 4.06 -5.01 13.59
CA ALA A 221 5.10 -4.13 13.08
C ALA A 221 4.52 -2.79 12.59
N ASN A 222 3.39 -2.85 11.89
CA ASN A 222 2.79 -1.72 11.16
C ASN A 222 1.55 -1.11 11.83
N ARG A 223 1.24 -1.49 13.07
CA ARG A 223 0.06 -1.06 13.83
C ARG A 223 -0.24 0.45 13.82
N GLN A 224 0.78 1.32 13.80
CA GLN A 224 0.56 2.77 13.68
C GLN A 224 -0.01 3.13 12.31
N ILE A 225 0.65 2.69 11.23
CA ILE A 225 0.22 2.89 9.84
C ILE A 225 -1.20 2.33 9.65
N LEU A 226 -1.45 1.12 10.13
CA LEU A 226 -2.77 0.47 10.02
C LEU A 226 -3.86 1.21 10.81
N ASN A 227 -3.55 1.74 12.00
CA ASN A 227 -4.48 2.56 12.77
C ASN A 227 -4.83 3.86 12.00
N ASP A 228 -3.84 4.48 11.36
CA ASP A 228 -4.04 5.72 10.60
C ASP A 228 -4.82 5.45 9.29
N ILE A 229 -4.60 4.31 8.64
CA ILE A 229 -5.43 3.85 7.50
C ILE A 229 -6.89 3.72 7.93
N ALA A 230 -7.16 3.01 9.04
CA ALA A 230 -8.51 2.86 9.56
C ALA A 230 -9.15 4.20 9.93
N TYR A 231 -8.36 5.15 10.46
CA TYR A 231 -8.83 6.51 10.73
C TYR A 231 -9.31 7.21 9.45
N TYR A 232 -8.54 7.17 8.36
CA TYR A 232 -8.96 7.81 7.11
C TYR A 232 -10.14 7.11 6.44
N TRP A 233 -10.25 5.78 6.54
CA TRP A 233 -11.46 5.06 6.12
C TRP A 233 -12.68 5.52 6.91
N GLN A 234 -12.56 5.66 8.24
CA GLN A 234 -13.61 6.23 9.08
C GLN A 234 -13.98 7.65 8.65
N GLN A 235 -13.00 8.54 8.43
CA GLN A 235 -13.29 9.93 8.02
C GLN A 235 -14.04 10.00 6.68
N ALA A 236 -13.77 9.05 5.78
CA ALA A 236 -14.45 8.93 4.49
C ALA A 236 -15.77 8.13 4.55
N GLY A 237 -16.24 7.72 5.74
CA GLY A 237 -17.51 7.03 5.93
C GLY A 237 -17.47 5.50 5.76
N TYR A 238 -16.30 4.91 5.51
CA TYR A 238 -16.11 3.45 5.39
C TYR A 238 -15.95 2.82 6.78
N HIS A 239 -16.98 2.97 7.62
CA HIS A 239 -16.92 2.58 9.03
C HIS A 239 -16.79 1.06 9.23
N ARG A 240 -17.42 0.24 8.38
CA ARG A 240 -17.35 -1.22 8.50
C ARG A 240 -15.93 -1.75 8.28
N GLU A 241 -15.27 -1.27 7.23
CA GLU A 241 -13.88 -1.62 6.96
C GLU A 241 -12.93 -1.09 8.05
N ALA A 242 -13.18 0.12 8.57
CA ALA A 242 -12.42 0.68 9.69
C ALA A 242 -12.58 -0.16 10.97
N ILE A 243 -13.81 -0.55 11.33
CA ILE A 243 -14.11 -1.44 12.47
C ILE A 243 -13.31 -2.74 12.34
N TRP A 244 -13.40 -3.41 11.18
CA TRP A 244 -12.69 -4.67 10.95
C TRP A 244 -11.17 -4.54 11.19
N LEU A 245 -10.54 -3.49 10.65
CA LEU A 245 -9.09 -3.30 10.81
C LEU A 245 -8.72 -2.95 12.26
N LEU A 246 -9.53 -2.15 12.94
CA LEU A 246 -9.29 -1.76 14.33
C LEU A 246 -9.48 -2.92 15.30
N GLU A 247 -10.47 -3.78 15.08
CA GLU A 247 -10.64 -5.03 15.83
C GLU A 247 -9.40 -5.92 15.66
N LYS A 248 -8.88 -6.06 14.44
CA LYS A 248 -7.63 -6.80 14.19
C LYS A 248 -6.44 -6.22 14.93
N ILE A 249 -6.27 -4.90 14.92
CA ILE A 249 -5.22 -4.21 15.70
C ILE A 249 -5.35 -4.54 17.19
N LEU A 250 -6.56 -4.45 17.75
CA LEU A 250 -6.81 -4.69 19.17
C LEU A 250 -6.68 -6.16 19.59
N GLU A 251 -6.85 -7.13 18.68
CA GLU A 251 -6.52 -8.54 18.94
C GLU A 251 -5.04 -8.71 19.31
N THR A 252 -4.15 -7.86 18.79
CA THR A 252 -2.69 -7.97 19.02
C THR A 252 -2.13 -6.94 20.01
N GLU A 253 -2.74 -5.76 20.12
CA GLU A 253 -2.39 -4.73 21.09
C GLU A 253 -3.67 -4.20 21.77
N PRO A 254 -4.26 -4.95 22.73
CA PRO A 254 -5.50 -4.55 23.40
C PRO A 254 -5.41 -3.23 24.17
N SER A 255 -4.20 -2.72 24.45
CA SER A 255 -3.98 -1.48 25.19
C SER A 255 -3.82 -0.25 24.27
N ARG A 256 -3.97 -0.41 22.95
CA ARG A 256 -3.80 0.64 21.95
C ARG A 256 -4.89 1.71 22.08
N THR A 257 -4.58 2.76 22.84
CA THR A 257 -5.52 3.83 23.18
C THR A 257 -6.18 4.48 21.97
N VAL A 258 -5.41 4.86 20.95
CA VAL A 258 -5.95 5.54 19.76
C VAL A 258 -6.88 4.62 18.95
N ALA A 259 -6.60 3.31 18.90
CA ALA A 259 -7.47 2.36 18.21
C ALA A 259 -8.85 2.24 18.89
N HIS A 260 -8.91 2.28 20.23
CA HIS A 260 -10.19 2.32 20.94
C HIS A 260 -11.02 3.56 20.61
N LEU A 261 -10.40 4.74 20.49
CA LEU A 261 -11.13 5.95 20.09
C LEU A 261 -11.71 5.82 18.68
N ASN A 262 -10.91 5.39 17.72
CA ASN A 262 -11.33 5.27 16.33
C ASN A 262 -12.38 4.15 16.15
N LEU A 263 -12.27 3.08 16.94
CA LEU A 263 -13.24 1.98 16.93
C LEU A 263 -14.57 2.46 17.51
N ALA A 264 -14.53 3.20 18.62
CA ALA A 264 -15.72 3.81 19.20
C ALA A 264 -16.41 4.77 18.24
N ASP A 265 -15.65 5.65 17.57
CA ASP A 265 -16.20 6.58 16.57
C ASP A 265 -16.85 5.86 15.38
N SER A 266 -16.22 4.78 14.90
CA SER A 266 -16.76 3.97 13.79
C SER A 266 -18.01 3.19 14.20
N LEU A 267 -17.99 2.54 15.38
CA LEU A 267 -19.14 1.82 15.94
C LEU A 267 -20.32 2.75 16.18
N TRP A 268 -20.07 3.95 16.70
CA TRP A 268 -21.11 4.97 16.89
C TRP A 268 -21.78 5.34 15.56
N SER A 269 -20.98 5.50 14.51
CA SER A 269 -21.46 5.89 13.18
C SER A 269 -22.28 4.76 12.51
N GLU A 270 -21.95 3.50 12.79
CA GLU A 270 -22.78 2.34 12.41
C GLU A 270 -24.00 2.12 13.33
N GLY A 271 -24.25 3.00 14.30
CA GLY A 271 -25.39 2.90 15.23
C GLY A 271 -25.20 1.90 16.37
N ASN A 272 -24.02 1.31 16.53
CA ASN A 272 -23.69 0.42 17.65
C ASN A 272 -23.22 1.21 18.87
N SER A 273 -24.12 2.00 19.44
CA SER A 273 -23.85 2.89 20.57
C SER A 273 -23.37 2.15 21.83
N THR A 274 -23.84 0.92 22.04
CA THR A 274 -23.47 0.11 23.21
C THR A 274 -21.99 -0.25 23.18
N LYS A 275 -21.50 -0.86 22.10
CA LYS A 275 -20.05 -1.18 21.98
C LYS A 275 -19.20 0.07 21.85
N ALA A 276 -19.71 1.13 21.20
CA ALA A 276 -19.00 2.40 21.12
C ALA A 276 -18.73 2.98 22.51
N LYS A 277 -19.73 2.96 23.40
CA LYS A 277 -19.59 3.40 24.81
C LYS A 277 -18.49 2.63 25.54
N GLU A 278 -18.44 1.31 25.41
CA GLU A 278 -17.41 0.48 26.04
C GLU A 278 -16.00 0.93 25.62
N HIS A 279 -15.76 1.11 24.32
CA HIS A 279 -14.46 1.56 23.82
C HIS A 279 -14.14 3.01 24.16
N TYR A 280 -15.12 3.93 24.19
CA TYR A 280 -14.89 5.29 24.70
C TYR A 280 -14.44 5.29 26.16
N LEU A 281 -15.06 4.45 27.02
CA LEU A 281 -14.66 4.35 28.43
C LEU A 281 -13.23 3.83 28.59
N ILE A 282 -12.83 2.82 27.81
CA ILE A 282 -11.46 2.31 27.79
C ILE A 282 -10.48 3.43 27.37
N TYR A 283 -10.80 4.15 26.29
CA TYR A 283 -10.00 5.28 25.82
C TYR A 283 -9.84 6.36 26.90
N ILE A 284 -10.96 6.79 27.52
CA ILE A 284 -10.97 7.82 28.57
C ILE A 284 -10.09 7.38 29.74
N GLN A 285 -10.30 6.17 30.27
CA GLN A 285 -9.50 5.64 31.38
C GLN A 285 -8.01 5.61 31.04
N SER A 286 -7.67 5.19 29.81
CA SER A 286 -6.30 5.12 29.32
C SER A 286 -5.64 6.51 29.21
N MET A 287 -6.39 7.53 28.79
CA MET A 287 -5.90 8.91 28.71
C MET A 287 -5.69 9.53 30.09
N ARG A 288 -6.63 9.31 31.03
CA ARG A 288 -6.52 9.75 32.43
C ARG A 288 -5.32 9.15 33.14
N ALA A 289 -5.10 7.84 32.96
CA ALA A 289 -3.95 7.15 33.53
C ALA A 289 -2.60 7.75 33.07
N ARG A 290 -2.57 8.40 31.90
CA ARG A 290 -1.40 9.10 31.35
C ARG A 290 -1.42 10.60 31.60
N LYS A 291 -2.35 11.12 32.41
CA LYS A 291 -2.53 12.55 32.70
C LYS A 291 -2.74 13.40 31.44
N LYS A 292 -3.50 12.86 30.48
CA LYS A 292 -3.81 13.50 29.17
C LYS A 292 -5.29 13.87 29.04
N ASP A 293 -5.96 14.14 30.16
CA ASP A 293 -7.40 14.47 30.24
C ASP A 293 -7.81 15.58 29.29
N SER A 294 -6.97 16.62 29.15
CA SER A 294 -7.21 17.77 28.28
C SER A 294 -7.25 17.44 26.77
N LEU A 295 -6.75 16.28 26.38
CA LEU A 295 -6.74 15.81 24.98
C LEU A 295 -7.92 14.89 24.66
N ILE A 296 -8.78 14.56 25.63
CA ILE A 296 -9.96 13.73 25.41
C ILE A 296 -11.02 14.57 24.66
N PRO A 297 -11.47 14.15 23.47
CA PRO A 297 -12.48 14.90 22.73
C PRO A 297 -13.82 14.84 23.45
N ALA A 298 -14.54 15.97 23.49
CA ALA A 298 -15.84 16.09 24.17
C ALA A 298 -16.85 15.01 23.75
N ARG A 299 -16.82 14.58 22.49
CA ARG A 299 -17.69 13.49 21.99
C ARG A 299 -17.51 12.18 22.75
N ALA A 300 -16.31 11.86 23.23
CA ALA A 300 -16.04 10.64 23.97
C ALA A 300 -16.80 10.64 25.31
N PHE A 301 -16.77 11.76 26.05
CA PHE A 301 -17.56 11.92 27.28
C PHE A 301 -19.06 11.89 27.03
N ASN A 302 -19.53 12.66 26.03
CA ASN A 302 -20.95 12.76 25.72
C ASN A 302 -21.55 11.40 25.32
N ARG A 303 -20.82 10.61 24.53
CA ARG A 303 -21.27 9.32 24.01
C ARG A 303 -21.06 8.17 24.99
N SER A 304 -20.10 8.29 25.91
CA SER A 304 -19.94 7.32 27.00
C SER A 304 -20.90 7.56 28.16
N GLN A 305 -21.49 8.76 28.25
CA GLN A 305 -22.23 9.24 29.42
C GLN A 305 -21.36 9.28 30.69
N ASP A 306 -20.03 9.35 30.55
CA ASP A 306 -19.12 9.59 31.67
C ASP A 306 -19.27 11.04 32.12
N THR A 307 -20.06 11.23 33.17
CA THR A 307 -20.35 12.54 33.79
C THR A 307 -19.26 12.99 34.76
N LEU A 308 -18.18 12.22 34.91
CA LEU A 308 -17.00 12.65 35.65
C LEU A 308 -16.24 13.70 34.83
N LYS A 309 -16.81 14.90 34.68
CA LYS A 309 -16.02 16.09 34.41
C LYS A 309 -14.91 16.12 35.46
N SER A 310 -13.67 16.19 34.97
CA SER A 310 -12.45 16.41 35.75
C SER A 310 -12.74 17.33 36.94
N ILE A 311 -12.57 16.81 38.15
CA ILE A 311 -12.36 17.67 39.32
C ILE A 311 -11.08 18.45 39.02
N PRO A 312 -11.11 19.79 39.11
CA PRO A 312 -9.99 20.65 38.77
C PRO A 312 -8.73 20.32 39.59
#